data_AF-A0A820NBJ8-F1
#
_entry.id   AF-A0A820NBJ8-F1
#
_cell.length_a   1.000
_cell.length_b   1.000
_cell.length_c   1.000
_cell.angle_alpha   90.00
_cell.angle_beta   90.00
_cell.angle_gamma   90.00
#
_symmetry.space_group_name_H-M   'P 1'
#
loop_
_entity.id
_entity.type
_entity.pdbx_description
1 polymer ?
#
loop_
_entity_poly.entity_id
_entity_poly.type
_entity_poly.pdbx_seq_one_letter_code
_entity_poly.pdbx_strand_id
1 'polypeptide(L)'
;MYEGEEYDDEDDVEDNDGNKFRIFISSVRLLNIASISSHINADATYKLIWQGYPVLIIGTTDLNKVFHPFGLAICSNEKTKDFQFIFNSIQIGMQKIKKELLKPTALVADAAGAIKGGFKNVFNNEYSQIMCWSRMKTKVENHACHIDNKDVAKEIIDDIELLHLSNSTAVFKLALTLFFKKWKINNKQKNQSIIDFLNYFDTEWIQSNNGWYEGIQLYTPSTNNALEATNRVIKDDGTFRERHVLSRFLTISFTIINNWSIERDLSSSSTNAKAFAT
;
A
#
# COMPACT_ATOMS: atom_id res chain seq x y z
N MET A 1 -12.63 6.70 38.38
CA MET A 1 -11.97 5.39 38.39
C MET A 1 -12.55 4.63 37.23
N TYR A 2 -11.86 4.64 36.10
CA TYR A 2 -12.29 3.94 34.89
C TYR A 2 -11.46 2.66 34.81
N GLU A 3 -12.15 1.55 34.88
CA GLU A 3 -11.63 0.21 34.64
C GLU A 3 -11.15 0.14 33.18
N GLY A 4 -9.98 -0.47 32.99
CA GLY A 4 -9.36 -0.64 31.69
C GLY A 4 -10.10 -1.70 30.90
N GLU A 5 -10.40 -1.39 29.65
CA GLU A 5 -10.79 -2.39 28.67
C GLU A 5 -9.51 -2.95 28.04
N GLU A 6 -9.31 -4.24 28.31
CA GLU A 6 -8.36 -5.13 27.63
C GLU A 6 -8.63 -5.07 26.12
N TYR A 7 -7.59 -4.80 25.35
CA TYR A 7 -7.60 -5.07 23.93
C TYR A 7 -7.48 -6.59 23.76
N ASP A 8 -8.54 -7.23 23.29
CA ASP A 8 -8.52 -8.61 22.81
C ASP A 8 -7.61 -8.68 21.56
N ASP A 9 -6.33 -9.00 21.80
CA ASP A 9 -5.41 -9.55 20.81
C ASP A 9 -5.85 -11.00 20.48
N GLU A 10 -7.02 -11.17 19.87
CA GLU A 10 -7.40 -12.45 19.24
C GLU A 10 -6.74 -12.55 17.85
N ASP A 11 -5.46 -12.95 17.85
CA ASP A 11 -4.86 -13.80 16.80
C ASP A 11 -3.42 -14.25 17.16
N ASP A 12 -3.17 -14.63 18.42
CA ASP A 12 -2.02 -15.48 18.79
C ASP A 12 -2.47 -16.95 18.92
N VAL A 13 -3.04 -17.48 17.84
CA VAL A 13 -2.97 -18.94 17.64
C VAL A 13 -1.51 -19.25 17.41
N GLU A 14 -0.88 -19.97 18.35
CA GLU A 14 0.46 -20.54 18.20
C GLU A 14 0.57 -21.21 16.82
N ASP A 15 1.16 -20.48 15.86
CA ASP A 15 1.46 -21.00 14.54
C ASP A 15 2.35 -22.21 14.78
N ASN A 16 1.83 -23.40 14.46
CA ASN A 16 2.63 -24.61 14.33
C ASN A 16 3.88 -24.24 13.50
N ASP A 17 5.05 -24.31 14.11
CA ASP A 17 6.33 -23.84 13.58
C ASP A 17 6.86 -24.79 12.48
N GLY A 18 5.96 -25.23 11.61
CA GLY A 18 6.30 -25.92 10.38
C GLY A 18 7.19 -25.02 9.54
N ASN A 19 8.11 -25.62 8.78
CA ASN A 19 9.12 -24.96 7.95
C ASN A 19 8.61 -23.71 7.21
N LYS A 20 8.70 -22.54 7.83
CA LYS A 20 8.45 -21.24 7.21
C LYS A 20 9.68 -20.83 6.43
N PHE A 21 9.48 -20.35 5.21
CA PHE A 21 10.55 -19.81 4.39
C PHE A 21 10.22 -18.40 3.91
N ARG A 22 11.28 -17.63 3.68
CA ARG A 22 11.23 -16.30 3.09
C ARG A 22 12.44 -16.14 2.20
N ILE A 23 12.20 -15.84 0.92
CA ILE A 23 13.26 -15.68 -0.07
C ILE A 23 13.07 -14.30 -0.68
N PHE A 24 14.05 -13.41 -0.52
CA PHE A 24 14.06 -12.11 -1.18
C PHE A 24 15.07 -12.10 -2.32
N ILE A 25 14.66 -11.59 -3.49
CA ILE A 25 15.47 -11.52 -4.70
C ILE A 25 15.50 -10.06 -5.17
N SER A 26 16.71 -9.55 -5.42
CA SER A 26 16.98 -8.19 -5.88
C SER A 26 18.29 -8.13 -6.66
N SER A 27 18.65 -6.97 -7.20
CA SER A 27 19.94 -6.70 -7.84
C SER A 27 20.58 -5.44 -7.26
N VAL A 28 21.90 -5.30 -7.39
CA VAL A 28 22.64 -4.09 -6.98
C VAL A 28 22.03 -2.83 -7.61
N ARG A 29 21.55 -2.92 -8.85
CA ARG A 29 20.96 -1.78 -9.56
C ARG A 29 19.58 -1.39 -8.99
N LEU A 30 18.72 -2.37 -8.70
CA LEU A 30 17.42 -2.08 -8.05
C LEU A 30 17.62 -1.51 -6.64
N LEU A 31 18.62 -2.00 -5.91
CA LEU A 31 19.02 -1.46 -4.61
C LEU A 31 19.52 -0.02 -4.72
N ASN A 32 20.30 0.34 -5.75
CA ASN A 32 20.67 1.75 -5.98
C ASN A 32 19.45 2.66 -6.17
N ILE A 33 18.37 2.17 -6.78
CA ILE A 33 17.11 2.94 -6.88
C ILE A 33 16.48 3.12 -5.49
N ALA A 34 16.46 2.08 -4.66
CA ALA A 34 15.99 2.18 -3.29
C ALA A 34 16.75 3.27 -2.52
N SER A 35 18.07 3.41 -2.71
CA SER A 35 18.90 4.37 -1.98
C SER A 35 18.57 5.86 -2.23
N ILE A 36 17.81 6.17 -3.28
CA ILE A 36 17.40 7.54 -3.64
C ILE A 36 15.88 7.73 -3.54
N SER A 37 15.17 6.74 -2.99
CA SER A 37 13.71 6.78 -2.82
C SER A 37 13.32 7.45 -1.51
N SER A 38 12.30 8.30 -1.57
CA SER A 38 11.70 8.96 -0.38
C SER A 38 10.53 8.17 0.20
N HIS A 39 9.88 7.31 -0.59
CA HIS A 39 8.70 6.56 -0.19
C HIS A 39 8.76 5.14 -0.74
N ILE A 40 8.07 4.23 -0.04
CA ILE A 40 7.97 2.82 -0.44
C ILE A 40 6.52 2.49 -0.80
N ASN A 41 6.34 1.78 -1.90
CA ASN A 41 5.09 1.11 -2.22
C ASN A 41 5.26 -0.38 -1.94
N ALA A 42 4.24 -1.00 -1.33
CA ALA A 42 4.26 -2.42 -0.99
C ALA A 42 2.88 -3.05 -1.23
N ASP A 43 2.88 -4.27 -1.78
CA ASP A 43 1.67 -5.07 -2.02
C ASP A 43 2.05 -6.55 -2.13
N ALA A 44 1.05 -7.41 -1.97
CA ALA A 44 1.16 -8.84 -2.17
C ALA A 44 0.38 -9.27 -3.41
N THR A 45 0.92 -10.24 -4.14
CA THR A 45 0.24 -10.83 -5.28
C THR A 45 0.19 -12.35 -5.17
N TYR A 46 -0.94 -12.89 -5.62
CA TYR A 46 -1.27 -14.31 -5.54
C TYR A 46 -1.47 -14.92 -6.93
N LYS A 47 -1.73 -16.23 -6.95
CA LYS A 47 -2.02 -17.03 -8.15
C LYS A 47 -0.82 -17.11 -9.11
N LEU A 48 0.39 -17.07 -8.56
CA LEU A 48 1.65 -17.29 -9.30
C LEU A 48 2.26 -18.67 -9.01
N ILE A 49 2.02 -19.21 -7.81
CA ILE A 49 2.63 -20.44 -7.31
C ILE A 49 1.53 -21.47 -6.99
N TRP A 50 1.74 -22.75 -7.34
CA TRP A 50 0.77 -23.84 -7.12
C TRP A 50 0.38 -24.00 -5.65
N GLN A 51 1.38 -23.93 -4.78
CA GLN A 51 1.23 -24.04 -3.34
C GLN A 51 0.52 -22.84 -2.70
N GLY A 52 0.17 -21.80 -3.48
CA GLY A 52 -0.57 -20.64 -2.98
C GLY A 52 0.28 -19.61 -2.23
N TYR A 53 1.61 -19.77 -2.20
CA TYR A 53 2.50 -18.83 -1.52
C TYR A 53 2.37 -17.41 -2.09
N PRO A 54 2.25 -16.38 -1.23
CA PRO A 54 2.25 -14.99 -1.65
C PRO A 54 3.61 -14.56 -2.19
N VAL A 55 3.56 -13.66 -3.17
CA VAL A 55 4.73 -12.94 -3.67
C VAL A 55 4.57 -11.48 -3.26
N LEU A 56 5.45 -11.02 -2.37
CA LEU A 56 5.46 -9.65 -1.87
C LEU A 56 6.34 -8.80 -2.77
N ILE A 57 5.87 -7.64 -3.19
CA ILE A 57 6.60 -6.74 -4.09
C ILE A 57 6.71 -5.39 -3.41
N ILE A 58 7.91 -4.82 -3.51
CA ILE A 58 8.26 -3.53 -2.94
C ILE A 58 8.99 -2.70 -3.98
N GLY A 59 8.82 -1.39 -3.89
CA GLY A 59 9.49 -0.45 -4.76
C GLY A 59 9.12 0.97 -4.41
N THR A 60 9.30 1.86 -5.38
CA THR A 60 8.90 3.26 -5.28
C THR A 60 8.26 3.71 -6.59
N THR A 61 7.77 4.93 -6.64
CA THR A 61 7.30 5.56 -7.88
C THR A 61 8.04 6.84 -8.19
N ASP A 62 8.18 7.14 -9.48
CA ASP A 62 8.73 8.41 -9.94
C ASP A 62 7.63 9.48 -10.14
N LEU A 63 8.03 10.69 -10.50
CA LEU A 63 7.10 11.80 -10.78
C LEU A 63 6.18 11.54 -11.99
N ASN A 64 6.52 10.60 -12.87
CA ASN A 64 5.66 10.16 -13.98
C ASN A 64 4.72 9.04 -13.56
N LYS A 65 4.66 8.69 -12.26
CA LYS A 65 3.86 7.60 -11.70
C LYS A 65 4.27 6.23 -12.22
N VAL A 66 5.52 6.09 -12.68
CA VAL A 66 6.10 4.80 -13.09
C VAL A 66 6.61 4.08 -11.85
N PHE A 67 6.32 2.78 -11.73
CA PHE A 67 6.79 1.96 -10.62
C PHE A 67 8.20 1.42 -10.85
N HIS A 68 9.04 1.56 -9.83
CA HIS A 68 10.41 1.07 -9.80
C HIS A 68 10.56 0.05 -8.66
N PRO A 69 10.55 -1.27 -8.98
CA PRO A 69 10.70 -2.31 -7.98
C PRO A 69 12.11 -2.29 -7.37
N PHE A 70 12.18 -2.55 -6.07
CA PHE A 70 13.44 -2.86 -5.39
C PHE A 70 13.73 -4.35 -5.44
N GLY A 71 12.69 -5.16 -5.51
CA GLY A 71 12.78 -6.61 -5.55
C GLY A 71 11.42 -7.25 -5.25
N LEU A 72 11.44 -8.56 -5.12
CA LEU A 72 10.28 -9.35 -4.71
C LEU A 72 10.71 -10.36 -3.65
N ALA A 73 9.78 -10.72 -2.77
CA ALA A 73 9.94 -11.84 -1.85
C ALA A 73 8.88 -12.91 -2.09
N ILE A 74 9.26 -14.17 -1.93
CA ILE A 74 8.34 -15.29 -1.87
C ILE A 74 8.33 -15.77 -0.42
N CYS A 75 7.17 -15.74 0.20
CA CYS A 75 7.00 -16.03 1.62
C CYS A 75 5.98 -17.15 1.81
N SER A 76 6.10 -17.90 2.90
CA SER A 76 5.07 -18.88 3.26
C SER A 76 3.72 -18.24 3.58
N ASN A 77 3.73 -16.99 4.10
CA ASN A 77 2.55 -16.25 4.56
C ASN A 77 2.63 -14.76 4.16
N GLU A 78 1.53 -14.04 4.40
CA GLU A 78 1.41 -12.58 4.25
C GLU A 78 1.13 -11.92 5.62
N LYS A 79 1.96 -12.23 6.63
CA LYS A 79 1.83 -11.65 7.98
C LYS A 79 2.80 -10.48 8.16
N THR A 80 2.62 -9.74 9.25
CA THR A 80 3.51 -8.64 9.68
C THR A 80 4.99 -9.01 9.63
N LYS A 81 5.34 -10.23 10.08
CA LYS A 81 6.72 -10.74 10.08
C LYS A 81 7.30 -10.93 8.67
N ASP A 82 6.46 -11.19 7.66
CA ASP A 82 6.88 -11.37 6.27
C ASP A 82 7.16 -10.02 5.59
N PHE A 83 6.33 -9.01 5.87
CA PHE A 83 6.62 -7.63 5.45
C PHE A 83 7.83 -7.04 6.19
N GLN A 84 7.97 -7.30 7.48
CA GLN A 84 9.18 -6.92 8.22
C GLN A 84 10.43 -7.56 7.61
N PHE A 85 10.36 -8.83 7.19
CA PHE A 85 11.47 -9.49 6.52
C PHE A 85 11.86 -8.81 5.21
N ILE A 86 10.91 -8.48 4.34
CA ILE A 86 11.24 -7.87 3.05
C ILE A 86 11.83 -6.46 3.24
N PHE A 87 11.30 -5.66 4.17
CA PHE A 87 11.86 -4.35 4.50
C PHE A 87 13.26 -4.42 5.10
N ASN A 88 13.51 -5.35 6.03
CA ASN A 88 14.86 -5.59 6.57
C ASN A 88 15.83 -6.08 5.48
N SER A 89 15.34 -6.87 4.52
CA SER A 89 16.17 -7.35 3.41
C SER A 89 16.68 -6.21 2.53
N ILE A 90 15.88 -5.14 2.34
CA ILE A 90 16.36 -3.91 1.69
C ILE A 90 17.49 -3.28 2.51
N GLN A 91 17.29 -3.10 3.82
CA GLN A 91 18.30 -2.46 4.69
C GLN A 91 19.63 -3.23 4.66
N ILE A 92 19.58 -4.55 4.74
CA ILE A 92 20.75 -5.42 4.58
C ILE A 92 21.38 -5.23 3.19
N GLY A 93 20.56 -5.14 2.14
CA GLY A 93 20.99 -4.82 0.78
C GLY A 93 21.74 -3.48 0.71
N MET A 94 21.19 -2.42 1.32
CA MET A 94 21.79 -1.07 1.36
C MET A 94 23.18 -1.10 2.01
N GLN A 95 23.29 -1.77 3.16
CA GLN A 95 24.56 -1.94 3.85
C GLN A 95 25.58 -2.69 2.98
N LYS A 96 25.17 -3.77 2.31
CA LYS A 96 26.05 -4.56 1.43
C LYS A 96 26.59 -3.74 0.25
N ILE A 97 25.79 -2.82 -0.29
CA ILE A 97 26.23 -1.91 -1.36
C ILE A 97 26.85 -0.61 -0.84
N LYS A 98 27.12 -0.51 0.47
CA LYS A 98 27.73 0.65 1.15
C LYS A 98 26.97 1.96 0.92
N LYS A 99 25.64 1.88 0.89
CA LYS A 99 24.74 3.04 0.84
C LYS A 99 24.17 3.32 2.23
N GLU A 100 23.66 4.53 2.41
CA GLU A 100 22.92 4.88 3.62
C GLU A 100 21.66 4.02 3.76
N LEU A 101 21.27 3.79 5.02
CA LEU A 101 20.04 3.07 5.34
C LEU A 101 18.83 3.88 4.86
N LEU A 102 17.85 3.16 4.34
CA LEU A 102 16.64 3.78 3.83
C LEU A 102 15.83 4.37 5.00
N LYS A 103 15.42 5.63 4.85
CA LYS A 103 14.58 6.36 5.81
C LYS A 103 13.35 6.90 5.08
N PRO A 104 12.41 6.02 4.73
CA PRO A 104 11.25 6.41 3.94
C PRO A 104 10.33 7.31 4.76
N THR A 105 9.86 8.39 4.15
CA THR A 105 8.92 9.35 4.77
C THR A 105 7.46 8.97 4.54
N ALA A 106 7.20 8.05 3.60
CA ALA A 106 5.85 7.56 3.33
C ALA A 106 5.81 6.08 2.93
N LEU A 107 4.69 5.45 3.26
CA LEU A 107 4.30 4.11 2.83
C LEU A 107 3.03 4.20 1.98
N VAL A 108 3.11 3.81 0.72
CA VAL A 108 1.95 3.67 -0.18
C VAL A 108 1.53 2.21 -0.21
N ALA A 109 0.40 1.90 0.41
CA ALA A 109 -0.07 0.52 0.50
C ALA A 109 -1.60 0.48 0.61
N ASP A 110 -2.14 -0.72 0.50
CA ASP A 110 -3.52 -0.99 0.88
C ASP A 110 -3.70 -0.89 2.41
N ALA A 111 -4.95 -0.88 2.86
CA ALA A 111 -5.34 -0.93 4.28
C ALA A 111 -4.98 -2.25 4.99
N ALA A 112 -3.93 -2.95 4.55
CA ALA A 112 -3.49 -4.21 5.13
C ALA A 112 -2.65 -3.94 6.39
N GLY A 113 -3.17 -4.35 7.56
CA GLY A 113 -2.48 -4.21 8.84
C GLY A 113 -1.10 -4.85 8.87
N ALA A 114 -0.92 -5.97 8.15
CA ALA A 114 0.37 -6.67 8.03
C ALA A 114 1.47 -5.80 7.40
N ILE A 115 1.15 -5.05 6.34
CA ILE A 115 2.11 -4.14 5.67
C ILE A 115 2.49 -3.02 6.62
N LYS A 116 1.48 -2.37 7.22
CA LYS A 116 1.67 -1.27 8.17
C LYS A 116 2.53 -1.69 9.35
N GLY A 117 2.20 -2.83 9.98
CA GLY A 117 2.97 -3.37 11.10
C GLY A 117 4.42 -3.70 10.71
N GLY A 118 4.61 -4.34 9.54
CA GLY A 118 5.94 -4.71 9.07
C GLY A 118 6.82 -3.49 8.80
N PHE A 119 6.23 -2.44 8.23
CA PHE A 119 6.92 -1.18 7.94
C PHE A 119 7.30 -0.45 9.22
N LYS A 120 6.34 -0.32 10.15
CA LYS A 120 6.53 0.31 11.46
C LYS A 120 7.67 -0.34 12.25
N ASN A 121 7.76 -1.67 12.20
CA ASN A 121 8.80 -2.44 12.89
C ASN A 121 10.22 -2.23 12.34
N VAL A 122 10.38 -1.70 11.12
CA VAL A 122 11.69 -1.53 10.46
C VAL A 122 12.11 -0.07 10.35
N PHE A 123 11.19 0.83 9.98
CA PHE A 123 11.51 2.22 9.64
C PHE A 123 11.05 3.25 10.68
N ASN A 124 10.54 2.80 11.84
CA ASN A 124 9.97 3.62 12.93
C ASN A 124 8.62 4.29 12.56
N ASN A 125 8.13 5.18 13.44
CA ASN A 125 6.77 5.72 13.41
C ASN A 125 6.60 7.06 12.67
N GLU A 126 7.68 7.73 12.27
CA GLU A 126 7.60 9.05 11.63
C GLU A 126 7.44 8.92 10.10
N TYR A 127 6.28 8.43 9.67
CA TYR A 127 5.94 8.32 8.25
C TYR A 127 4.47 8.61 7.97
N SER A 128 4.19 9.06 6.75
CA SER A 128 2.84 9.18 6.23
C SER A 128 2.38 7.84 5.65
N GLN A 129 1.32 7.26 6.22
CA GLN A 129 0.65 6.12 5.60
C GLN A 129 -0.31 6.63 4.52
N ILE A 130 -0.03 6.31 3.27
CA ILE A 130 -0.84 6.70 2.13
C ILE A 130 -1.71 5.52 1.75
N MET A 131 -3.01 5.74 1.88
CA MET A 131 -4.05 4.78 1.55
C MET A 131 -4.39 4.87 0.08
N CYS A 132 -4.46 3.73 -0.62
CA CYS A 132 -4.86 3.72 -2.01
C CYS A 132 -6.29 4.26 -2.20
N TRP A 133 -6.41 5.42 -2.86
CA TRP A 133 -7.68 6.10 -3.12
C TRP A 133 -8.69 5.23 -3.88
N SER A 134 -8.27 4.50 -4.92
CA SER A 134 -9.20 3.68 -5.71
C SER A 134 -9.88 2.61 -4.86
N ARG A 135 -9.11 1.94 -3.99
CA ARG A 135 -9.64 0.93 -3.06
C ARG A 135 -10.48 1.52 -1.96
N MET A 136 -10.08 2.66 -1.41
CA MET A 136 -10.89 3.38 -0.44
C MET A 136 -12.24 3.77 -1.04
N LYS A 137 -12.22 4.44 -2.20
CA LYS A 137 -13.40 4.88 -2.94
C LYS A 137 -14.34 3.71 -3.23
N THR A 138 -13.84 2.59 -3.77
CA THR A 138 -14.69 1.41 -4.03
C THR A 138 -15.36 0.87 -2.76
N LYS A 139 -14.65 0.81 -1.62
CA LYS A 139 -15.25 0.37 -0.36
C LYS A 139 -16.33 1.35 0.13
N VAL A 140 -16.08 2.65 0.03
CA VAL A 140 -17.05 3.69 0.39
C VAL A 140 -18.27 3.66 -0.51
N GLU A 141 -18.12 3.53 -1.82
CA GLU A 141 -19.23 3.39 -2.78
C GLU A 141 -20.07 2.13 -2.49
N ASN A 142 -19.41 1.00 -2.20
CA ASN A 142 -20.09 -0.23 -1.80
C ASN A 142 -20.86 -0.08 -0.49
N HIS A 143 -20.41 0.76 0.44
CA HIS A 143 -21.16 1.02 1.67
C HIS A 143 -22.29 2.03 1.42
N ALA A 144 -22.03 3.09 0.66
CA ALA A 144 -23.00 4.12 0.27
C ALA A 144 -24.16 3.56 -0.55
N CYS A 145 -23.96 2.42 -1.24
CA CYS A 145 -25.04 1.75 -1.96
C CYS A 145 -26.20 1.29 -1.06
N HIS A 146 -26.00 1.21 0.26
CA HIS A 146 -27.04 0.88 1.25
C HIS A 146 -27.82 2.10 1.74
N ILE A 147 -27.45 3.32 1.34
CA ILE A 147 -28.23 4.52 1.61
C ILE A 147 -29.53 4.46 0.77
N ASP A 148 -30.67 4.69 1.41
CA ASP A 148 -31.98 4.53 0.78
C ASP A 148 -32.16 5.48 -0.41
N ASN A 149 -31.81 6.75 -0.21
CA ASN A 149 -31.91 7.78 -1.23
C ASN A 149 -30.62 7.83 -2.07
N LYS A 150 -30.73 7.41 -3.34
CA LYS A 150 -29.57 7.33 -4.25
C LYS A 150 -29.04 8.68 -4.70
N ASP A 151 -29.88 9.71 -4.78
CA ASP A 151 -29.41 11.07 -5.10
C ASP A 151 -28.56 11.62 -3.95
N VAL A 152 -29.01 11.41 -2.72
CA VAL A 152 -28.23 11.75 -1.51
C VAL A 152 -26.93 10.94 -1.43
N ALA A 153 -26.99 9.63 -1.71
CA ALA A 153 -25.79 8.79 -1.73
C ALA A 153 -24.76 9.31 -2.73
N LYS A 154 -25.19 9.70 -3.94
CA LYS A 154 -24.33 10.28 -4.96
C LYS A 154 -23.70 11.59 -4.50
N GLU A 155 -24.49 12.52 -3.94
CA GLU A 155 -23.96 13.79 -3.44
C GLU A 155 -22.94 13.60 -2.30
N ILE A 156 -23.13 12.60 -1.44
CA ILE A 156 -22.16 12.24 -0.40
C ILE A 156 -20.85 11.79 -1.04
N ILE A 157 -20.90 10.93 -2.06
CA ILE A 157 -19.69 10.48 -2.77
C ILE A 157 -19.00 11.65 -3.46
N ASP A 158 -19.74 12.53 -4.15
CA ASP A 158 -19.19 13.72 -4.80
C ASP A 158 -18.46 14.63 -3.79
N ASP A 159 -19.02 14.82 -2.59
CA ASP A 159 -18.33 15.56 -1.53
C ASP A 159 -17.06 14.86 -1.03
N ILE A 160 -17.05 13.52 -0.96
CA ILE A 160 -15.86 12.73 -0.57
C ILE A 160 -14.75 12.84 -1.64
N GLU A 161 -15.11 12.90 -2.92
CA GLU A 161 -14.14 13.20 -3.99
C GLU A 161 -13.53 14.59 -3.83
N LEU A 162 -14.32 15.58 -3.42
CA LEU A 162 -13.79 16.92 -3.10
C LEU A 162 -12.85 16.89 -1.88
N LEU A 163 -13.16 16.10 -0.85
CA LEU A 163 -12.28 15.90 0.30
C LEU A 163 -10.92 15.33 -0.13
N HIS A 164 -10.91 14.38 -1.06
CA HIS A 164 -9.68 13.76 -1.56
C HIS A 164 -8.74 14.76 -2.22
N LEU A 165 -9.28 15.76 -2.92
CA LEU A 165 -8.52 16.83 -3.55
C LEU A 165 -7.92 17.85 -2.56
N SER A 166 -8.13 17.68 -1.26
CA SER A 166 -7.52 18.54 -0.24
C SER A 166 -6.00 18.50 -0.35
N ASN A 167 -5.38 19.66 -0.57
CA ASN A 167 -3.93 19.80 -0.80
C ASN A 167 -3.09 19.94 0.47
N SER A 168 -3.72 19.92 1.65
CA SER A 168 -3.02 19.96 2.93
C SER A 168 -3.89 19.36 4.04
N THR A 169 -3.23 18.91 5.11
CA THR A 169 -3.91 18.40 6.32
C THR A 169 -4.85 19.44 6.94
N ALA A 170 -4.49 20.72 6.91
CA ALA A 170 -5.33 21.79 7.46
C ALA A 170 -6.63 21.96 6.65
N VAL A 171 -6.53 22.01 5.32
CA VAL A 171 -7.69 22.07 4.42
C VAL A 171 -8.55 20.83 4.56
N PHE A 172 -7.94 19.64 4.59
CA PHE A 172 -8.65 18.37 4.76
C PHE A 172 -9.47 18.32 6.05
N LYS A 173 -8.86 18.68 7.20
CA LYS A 173 -9.55 18.69 8.50
C LYS A 173 -10.71 19.69 8.55
N LEU A 174 -10.53 20.87 7.95
CA LEU A 174 -11.60 21.87 7.86
C LEU A 174 -12.75 21.36 6.98
N ALA A 175 -12.42 20.81 5.81
CA ALA A 175 -13.40 20.27 4.88
C ALA A 175 -14.16 19.08 5.49
N LEU A 176 -13.49 18.19 6.23
CA LEU A 176 -14.14 17.10 6.98
C LEU A 176 -15.14 17.63 8.01
N THR A 177 -14.76 18.67 8.75
CA THR A 177 -15.65 19.31 9.73
C THR A 177 -16.92 19.85 9.05
N LEU A 178 -16.76 20.48 7.89
CA LEU A 178 -17.88 20.99 7.09
C LEU A 178 -18.73 19.87 6.49
N PHE A 179 -18.10 18.79 6.02
CA PHE A 179 -18.76 17.60 5.48
C PHE A 179 -19.71 16.98 6.52
N PHE A 180 -19.20 16.65 7.71
CA PHE A 180 -20.03 16.07 8.77
C PHE A 180 -21.13 17.03 9.22
N LYS A 181 -20.85 18.34 9.27
CA LYS A 181 -21.86 19.36 9.60
C LYS A 181 -22.98 19.40 8.55
N LYS A 182 -22.63 19.41 7.25
CA LYS A 182 -23.58 19.39 6.13
C LYS A 182 -24.51 18.18 6.24
N TRP A 183 -23.95 16.97 6.34
CA TRP A 183 -24.74 15.75 6.30
C TRP A 183 -25.54 15.49 7.58
N LYS A 184 -25.08 15.98 8.74
CA LYS A 184 -25.89 16.00 9.97
C LYS A 184 -27.08 16.97 9.86
N ILE A 185 -26.90 18.15 9.25
CA ILE A 185 -27.98 19.13 9.05
C ILE A 185 -28.98 18.65 7.99
N ASN A 186 -28.49 18.05 6.90
CA ASN A 186 -29.32 17.57 5.81
C ASN A 186 -30.14 16.34 6.22
N ASN A 187 -29.67 15.52 7.17
CA ASN A 187 -30.41 14.37 7.69
C ASN A 187 -31.48 14.74 8.76
N LYS A 188 -32.32 15.75 8.48
CA LYS A 188 -33.34 16.26 9.42
C LYS A 188 -34.33 15.18 9.89
N GLN A 189 -34.63 14.24 9.02
CA GLN A 189 -35.56 13.14 9.28
C GLN A 189 -34.94 11.99 10.07
N LYS A 190 -33.66 12.11 10.47
CA LYS A 190 -32.89 11.05 11.14
C LYS A 190 -32.97 9.72 10.39
N ASN A 191 -32.77 9.76 9.07
CA ASN A 191 -32.67 8.55 8.28
C ASN A 191 -31.48 7.72 8.79
N GLN A 192 -31.78 6.50 9.23
CA GLN A 192 -30.81 5.58 9.82
C GLN A 192 -29.72 5.18 8.83
N SER A 193 -30.03 4.96 7.55
CA SER A 193 -29.03 4.55 6.55
C SER A 193 -27.94 5.61 6.34
N ILE A 194 -28.28 6.90 6.46
CA ILE A 194 -27.31 8.00 6.43
C ILE A 194 -26.48 8.04 7.72
N ILE A 195 -27.10 7.82 8.89
CA ILE A 195 -26.39 7.80 10.18
C ILE A 195 -25.36 6.66 10.18
N ASP A 196 -25.78 5.47 9.76
CA ASP A 196 -24.94 4.27 9.69
C ASP A 196 -23.76 4.50 8.76
N PHE A 197 -24.01 5.06 7.57
CA PHE A 197 -22.94 5.43 6.64
C PHE A 197 -21.95 6.43 7.24
N LEU A 198 -22.43 7.50 7.90
CA LEU A 198 -21.55 8.51 8.49
C LEU A 198 -20.71 7.94 9.63
N ASN A 199 -21.28 7.05 10.46
CA ASN A 199 -20.57 6.36 11.53
C ASN A 199 -19.50 5.41 10.98
N TYR A 200 -19.86 4.64 9.94
CA TYR A 200 -18.92 3.81 9.20
C TYR A 200 -17.76 4.65 8.64
N PHE A 201 -18.09 5.73 7.93
CA PHE A 201 -17.09 6.58 7.29
C PHE A 201 -16.13 7.22 8.30
N ASP A 202 -16.65 7.71 9.43
CA ASP A 202 -15.82 8.27 10.50
C ASP A 202 -14.88 7.22 11.10
N THR A 203 -15.42 6.07 11.50
CA THR A 203 -14.65 5.01 12.18
C THR A 203 -13.58 4.41 11.27
N GLU A 204 -13.95 4.04 10.05
CA GLU A 204 -13.08 3.30 9.13
C GLU A 204 -12.09 4.23 8.42
N TRP A 205 -12.55 5.39 7.92
CA TRP A 205 -11.79 6.20 6.97
C TRP A 205 -11.24 7.50 7.54
N ILE A 206 -11.70 7.95 8.71
CA ILE A 206 -11.21 9.17 9.36
C ILE A 206 -10.38 8.85 10.59
N GLN A 207 -10.83 7.91 11.42
CA GLN A 207 -10.11 7.53 12.63
C GLN A 207 -9.03 6.48 12.34
N SER A 208 -9.37 5.44 11.56
CA SER A 208 -8.48 4.30 11.34
C SER A 208 -7.56 4.47 10.11
N ASN A 209 -8.11 4.94 8.99
CA ASN A 209 -7.40 4.95 7.69
C ASN A 209 -7.47 6.31 6.96
N ASN A 210 -7.07 7.41 7.60
CA ASN A 210 -7.18 8.78 7.02
C ASN A 210 -6.16 9.16 5.93
N GLY A 211 -5.43 8.18 5.39
CA GLY A 211 -4.29 8.38 4.50
C GLY A 211 -4.61 8.67 3.02
N TRP A 212 -5.85 9.02 2.66
CA TRP A 212 -6.35 8.92 1.29
C TRP A 212 -6.49 10.25 0.52
N TYR A 213 -6.12 11.39 1.11
CA TYR A 213 -6.19 12.70 0.46
C TYR A 213 -4.84 13.11 -0.15
N GLU A 214 -4.85 13.83 -1.27
CA GLU A 214 -3.64 14.18 -2.05
C GLU A 214 -2.61 14.98 -1.23
N GLY A 215 -3.08 15.83 -0.32
CA GLY A 215 -2.26 16.70 0.51
C GLY A 215 -1.56 16.04 1.69
N ILE A 216 -1.67 14.72 1.87
CA ILE A 216 -1.01 14.04 2.99
C ILE A 216 0.51 14.01 2.81
N GLN A 217 0.95 13.81 1.57
CA GLN A 217 2.35 13.77 1.20
C GLN A 217 2.49 14.21 -0.25
N LEU A 218 2.97 15.44 -0.45
CA LEU A 218 3.19 15.97 -1.78
C LEU A 218 4.22 15.11 -2.53
N TYR A 219 4.04 15.00 -3.85
CA TYR A 219 4.91 14.24 -4.76
C TYR A 219 4.94 12.72 -4.54
N THR A 220 4.07 12.19 -3.67
CA THR A 220 3.86 10.74 -3.52
C THR A 220 2.48 10.40 -4.09
N PRO A 221 2.31 9.30 -4.84
CA PRO A 221 1.01 8.99 -5.43
C PRO A 221 -0.02 8.60 -4.36
N SER A 222 -1.25 9.08 -4.53
CA SER A 222 -2.43 8.68 -3.74
C SER A 222 -2.99 7.30 -4.11
N THR A 223 -2.38 6.60 -5.06
CA THR A 223 -2.84 5.30 -5.56
C THR A 223 -1.67 4.32 -5.68
N ASN A 224 -1.93 3.03 -5.47
CA ASN A 224 -0.97 1.96 -5.76
C ASN A 224 -1.10 1.39 -7.18
N ASN A 225 -1.81 2.06 -8.09
CA ASN A 225 -2.11 1.55 -9.44
C ASN A 225 -0.86 1.12 -10.22
N ALA A 226 0.26 1.82 -10.06
CA ALA A 226 1.51 1.49 -10.74
C ALA A 226 2.11 0.14 -10.28
N LEU A 227 1.98 -0.15 -8.98
CA LEU A 227 2.36 -1.43 -8.38
C LEU A 227 1.39 -2.53 -8.82
N GLU A 228 0.08 -2.27 -8.83
CA GLU A 228 -0.92 -3.21 -9.33
C GLU A 228 -0.73 -3.54 -10.82
N ALA A 229 -0.37 -2.54 -11.63
CA ALA A 229 -0.01 -2.74 -13.03
C ALA A 229 1.24 -3.64 -13.15
N THR A 230 2.23 -3.47 -12.28
CA THR A 230 3.41 -4.35 -12.23
C THR A 230 3.03 -5.77 -11.82
N ASN A 231 2.14 -5.93 -10.84
CA ASN A 231 1.59 -7.24 -10.45
C ASN A 231 0.87 -7.92 -11.62
N ARG A 232 0.21 -7.14 -12.47
CA ARG A 232 -0.44 -7.62 -13.69
C ARG A 232 0.60 -8.06 -14.74
N VAL A 233 1.65 -7.27 -14.99
CA VAL A 233 2.75 -7.64 -15.90
C VAL A 233 3.43 -8.94 -15.46
N ILE A 234 3.68 -9.13 -14.17
CA ILE A 234 4.23 -10.40 -13.65
C ILE A 234 3.31 -11.58 -13.98
N LYS A 235 2.00 -11.39 -13.84
CA LYS A 235 1.00 -12.42 -14.17
C LYS A 235 0.95 -12.65 -15.68
N ASP A 236 0.85 -11.60 -16.48
CA ASP A 236 0.60 -11.69 -17.92
C ASP A 236 1.84 -12.16 -18.68
N ASP A 237 2.99 -11.56 -18.40
CA ASP A 237 4.22 -11.78 -19.18
C ASP A 237 5.20 -12.70 -18.45
N GLY A 238 5.23 -12.65 -17.11
CA GLY A 238 6.13 -13.46 -16.29
C GLY A 238 5.67 -14.91 -16.16
N THR A 239 4.37 -15.12 -15.89
CA THR A 239 3.80 -16.46 -15.67
C THR A 239 2.73 -16.88 -16.67
N PHE A 240 2.34 -16.02 -17.61
CA PHE A 240 1.25 -16.27 -18.57
C PHE A 240 -0.08 -16.64 -17.89
N ARG A 241 -0.31 -16.08 -16.70
CA ARG A 241 -1.42 -16.36 -15.77
C ARG A 241 -1.50 -17.81 -15.32
N GLU A 242 -0.47 -18.60 -15.59
CA GLU A 242 -0.33 -19.94 -15.06
C GLU A 242 0.31 -19.88 -13.68
N ARG A 243 -0.07 -20.83 -12.84
CA ARG A 243 0.63 -21.07 -11.59
C ARG A 243 1.79 -22.00 -11.88
N HIS A 244 2.90 -21.83 -11.18
CA HIS A 244 4.09 -22.67 -11.31
C HIS A 244 4.43 -23.35 -9.99
N VAL A 245 5.12 -24.50 -10.01
CA VAL A 245 5.74 -25.04 -8.79
C VAL A 245 6.80 -24.06 -8.28
N LEU A 246 7.02 -24.01 -6.96
CA LEU A 246 7.93 -23.04 -6.33
C LEU A 246 9.32 -22.97 -6.99
N SER A 247 9.93 -24.11 -7.30
CA SER A 247 11.25 -24.17 -7.95
C SER A 247 11.26 -23.47 -9.32
N ARG A 248 10.22 -23.69 -10.13
CA ARG A 248 10.05 -23.04 -11.43
C ARG A 248 9.79 -21.54 -11.27
N PHE A 249 8.96 -21.16 -10.31
CA PHE A 249 8.67 -19.75 -10.04
C PHE A 249 9.91 -18.99 -9.55
N LEU A 250 10.82 -19.63 -8.81
CA LEU A 250 12.10 -19.04 -8.44
C LEU A 250 12.94 -18.71 -9.68
N THR A 251 13.02 -19.60 -10.66
CA THR A 251 13.70 -19.32 -11.93
C THR A 251 13.06 -18.13 -12.66
N ILE A 252 11.72 -18.11 -12.75
CA ILE A 252 10.97 -16.99 -13.35
C ILE A 252 11.27 -15.68 -12.60
N SER A 253 11.32 -15.72 -11.28
CA SER A 253 11.62 -14.56 -10.44
C SER A 253 13.01 -13.99 -10.72
N PHE A 254 14.03 -14.84 -10.93
CA PHE A 254 15.34 -14.38 -11.35
C PHE A 254 15.31 -13.70 -12.73
N THR A 255 14.55 -14.23 -13.68
CA THR A 255 14.37 -13.60 -15.00
C THR A 255 13.67 -12.24 -14.87
N ILE A 256 12.60 -12.15 -14.08
CA ILE A 256 11.88 -10.88 -13.81
C ILE A 256 12.83 -9.84 -13.22
N ILE A 257 13.57 -10.19 -12.16
CA ILE A 257 14.51 -9.28 -11.50
C ILE A 257 15.63 -8.85 -12.45
N ASN A 258 16.14 -9.78 -13.28
CA ASN A 258 17.14 -9.47 -14.28
C ASN A 258 16.62 -8.47 -15.31
N ASN A 259 15.40 -8.66 -15.83
CA ASN A 259 14.78 -7.75 -16.79
C ASN A 259 14.57 -6.37 -16.18
N TRP A 260 13.98 -6.29 -14.98
CA TRP A 260 13.81 -5.02 -14.26
C TRP A 260 15.14 -4.30 -14.04
N SER A 261 16.20 -5.04 -13.74
CA SER A 261 17.55 -4.53 -13.60
C SER A 261 18.06 -3.98 -14.93
N ILE A 262 17.91 -4.69 -16.05
CA ILE A 262 18.39 -4.22 -17.36
C ILE A 262 17.65 -2.97 -17.83
N GLU A 263 16.32 -2.95 -17.73
CA GLU A 263 15.46 -1.84 -18.16
C GLU A 263 15.73 -0.52 -17.43
N ARG A 264 16.28 -0.61 -16.21
CA ARG A 264 16.54 0.54 -15.33
C ARG A 264 18.02 0.89 -15.29
N ASP A 265 18.77 0.52 -16.32
CA ASP A 265 20.17 0.88 -16.45
C ASP A 265 20.35 2.35 -16.84
N LEU A 266 20.87 3.13 -15.90
CA LEU A 266 21.08 4.58 -16.04
C LEU A 266 22.12 4.95 -17.12
N SER A 267 22.96 4.00 -17.57
CA SER A 267 23.91 4.19 -18.67
C SER A 267 23.31 4.05 -20.07
N SER A 268 22.09 3.54 -20.18
CA SER A 268 21.37 3.55 -21.45
C SER A 268 20.70 4.92 -21.63
N SER A 269 20.89 5.55 -22.78
CA SER A 269 20.43 6.92 -23.12
C SER A 269 18.90 7.11 -23.11
N SER A 270 18.15 6.14 -22.61
CA SER A 270 16.71 6.13 -22.39
C SER A 270 16.42 6.14 -20.89
N THR A 271 16.49 7.31 -20.26
CA THR A 271 16.17 7.53 -18.85
C THR A 271 14.69 7.25 -18.58
N ASN A 272 14.36 6.01 -18.23
CA ASN A 272 13.04 5.66 -17.68
C ASN A 272 12.93 5.96 -16.17
N ALA A 273 14.03 6.30 -15.50
CA ALA A 273 14.00 6.86 -14.14
C ALA A 273 14.30 8.36 -14.25
N LYS A 274 13.25 9.19 -14.32
CA LYS A 274 13.38 10.64 -14.11
C LYS A 274 13.34 10.91 -12.61
N ALA A 275 13.89 12.06 -12.19
CA ALA A 275 14.13 12.42 -10.80
C ALA A 275 13.09 11.83 -9.83
N PHE A 276 13.56 10.97 -8.91
CA PHE A 276 12.76 10.57 -7.77
C PHE A 276 12.47 11.83 -6.96
N ALA A 277 11.25 11.98 -6.44
CA ALA A 277 10.93 13.09 -5.56
C ALA A 277 11.80 12.97 -4.29
N THR A 278 12.90 13.72 -4.26
CA THR A 278 13.76 13.89 -3.09
C THR A 278 13.15 14.89 -2.13
#